data_AF-A0A959PSL1-F1
#
_entry.id   AF-A0A959PSL1-F1
#
_cell.length_a   1.000
_cell.length_b   1.000
_cell.length_c   1.000
_cell.angle_alpha   90.00
_cell.angle_beta   90.00
_cell.angle_gamma   90.00
#
_symmetry.space_group_name_H-M   'P 1'
#
loop_
_entity.id
_entity.type
_entity.pdbx_description
1 polymer ?
#
loop_
_entity_poly.entity_id
_entity_poly.type
_entity_poly.pdbx_seq_one_letter_code
_entity_poly.pdbx_strand_id
1 'polypeptide(L)'
;MRSNIFRCTILLWTILLYSNCQQSIDVGSDLLKDEKILIGYSADFPMKTITLDTHRIITYYKGIDNQTYMVGHLKDSDFGSVQSDLFLTFQMGSTKANYGDILEPKQFDSLVLLLQFDSLGFYPNKNLAYQHIDIFQIKNAFPESDSVYSNIDIPLEDSPIFSR
;
A
#
# COMPACT_ATOMS: atom_id res chain seq x y z
N MET A 1 -72.77 -44.34 16.50
CA MET A 1 -71.91 -44.15 17.69
C MET A 1 -70.40 -44.18 17.42
N ARG A 2 -69.86 -44.98 16.48
CA ARG A 2 -68.41 -45.05 16.19
C ARG A 2 -67.76 -43.74 15.70
N SER A 3 -68.48 -42.88 14.96
CA SER A 3 -67.91 -41.62 14.43
C SER A 3 -67.67 -40.54 15.48
N ASN A 4 -68.42 -40.52 16.59
CA ASN A 4 -68.27 -39.50 17.63
C ASN A 4 -67.08 -39.80 18.55
N ILE A 5 -66.80 -41.09 18.77
CA ILE A 5 -65.64 -41.55 19.55
C ILE A 5 -64.33 -41.20 18.82
N PHE A 6 -64.29 -41.36 17.50
CA PHE A 6 -63.12 -41.01 16.69
C PHE A 6 -62.81 -39.50 16.69
N ARG A 7 -63.86 -38.66 16.70
CA ARG A 7 -63.71 -37.20 16.81
C ARG A 7 -63.22 -36.78 18.20
N CYS A 8 -63.69 -37.43 19.27
CA CYS A 8 -63.20 -37.16 20.63
C CYS A 8 -61.74 -37.58 20.82
N THR A 9 -61.29 -38.70 20.22
CA THR A 9 -59.89 -39.15 20.32
C THR A 9 -58.92 -38.24 19.59
N ILE A 10 -59.31 -37.69 18.43
CA ILE A 10 -58.48 -36.72 17.70
C ILE A 10 -58.39 -35.40 18.48
N LEU A 11 -59.49 -34.94 19.07
CA LEU A 11 -59.52 -33.69 19.83
C LEU A 11 -58.69 -33.80 21.12
N LEU A 12 -58.72 -34.96 21.79
CA LEU A 12 -57.88 -35.24 22.96
C LEU A 12 -56.38 -35.28 22.61
N TRP A 13 -56.02 -35.90 21.48
CA TRP A 13 -54.64 -35.93 20.98
C TRP A 13 -54.12 -34.54 20.62
N THR A 14 -54.99 -33.69 20.05
CA THR A 14 -54.61 -32.32 19.67
C THR A 14 -54.30 -31.48 20.91
N ILE A 15 -55.07 -31.63 21.99
CA ILE A 15 -54.84 -30.91 23.27
C ILE A 15 -53.51 -31.32 23.91
N LEU A 16 -53.16 -32.60 23.86
CA LEU A 16 -51.88 -33.12 24.40
C LEU A 16 -50.65 -32.61 23.64
N LEU A 17 -50.80 -32.27 22.36
CA LEU A 17 -49.70 -31.70 21.56
C LEU A 17 -49.46 -30.21 21.87
N TYR A 18 -50.47 -29.47 22.33
CA TYR A 18 -50.32 -28.05 22.70
C TYR A 18 -49.77 -27.82 24.12
N SER A 19 -49.75 -28.84 24.99
CA SER A 19 -49.21 -28.71 26.35
C SER A 19 -47.68 -28.87 26.46
N ASN A 20 -46.97 -29.19 25.37
CA ASN A 20 -45.51 -29.20 25.33
C ASN A 20 -44.93 -27.82 25.00
N CYS A 21 -45.39 -26.80 25.72
CA CYS A 21 -44.64 -25.56 25.83
C CYS A 21 -43.43 -25.85 26.72
N GLN A 22 -42.32 -26.29 26.12
CA GLN A 22 -41.06 -26.45 26.82
C GLN A 22 -40.67 -25.09 27.39
N GLN A 23 -40.82 -24.90 28.71
CA GLN A 23 -40.08 -23.86 29.39
C GLN A 23 -38.61 -24.20 29.21
N SER A 24 -37.88 -23.33 28.52
CA SER A 24 -36.43 -23.37 28.47
C SER A 24 -35.93 -23.37 29.91
N ILE A 25 -35.44 -24.52 30.37
CA ILE A 25 -34.70 -24.58 31.63
C ILE A 25 -33.35 -23.92 31.33
N ASP A 26 -33.26 -22.65 31.69
CA ASP A 26 -32.02 -21.88 31.64
C ASP A 26 -31.14 -22.33 32.81
N VAL A 27 -30.34 -23.37 32.58
CA VAL A 27 -29.38 -23.88 33.57
C VAL A 27 -28.26 -22.85 33.71
N GLY A 28 -28.19 -22.18 34.87
CA GLY A 28 -27.14 -21.23 35.21
C GLY A 28 -27.53 -19.76 35.21
N SER A 29 -28.77 -19.40 34.86
CA SER A 29 -29.24 -18.01 34.92
C SER A 29 -29.37 -17.47 36.35
N ASP A 30 -29.55 -18.35 37.34
CA ASP A 30 -29.68 -17.96 38.76
C ASP A 30 -28.33 -17.70 39.44
N LEU A 31 -27.21 -18.14 38.83
CA LEU A 31 -25.86 -17.89 39.34
C LEU A 31 -25.30 -16.53 38.89
N LEU A 32 -25.95 -15.87 37.93
CA LEU A 32 -25.46 -14.64 37.29
C LEU A 32 -26.46 -13.46 37.41
N LYS A 33 -27.53 -13.59 38.21
CA LYS A 33 -28.51 -12.51 38.39
C LYS A 33 -27.91 -11.27 39.06
N ASP A 34 -26.97 -11.47 39.98
CA ASP A 34 -26.34 -10.38 40.75
C ASP A 34 -25.02 -9.90 40.15
N GLU A 35 -24.42 -10.69 39.25
CA GLU A 35 -23.26 -10.30 38.47
C GLU A 35 -23.63 -10.31 36.99
N LYS A 36 -24.45 -9.33 36.57
CA LYS A 36 -24.48 -8.94 35.16
C LYS A 36 -23.06 -8.55 34.78
N ILE A 37 -22.33 -9.49 34.15
CA ILE A 37 -21.05 -9.21 33.53
C ILE A 37 -21.34 -8.16 32.44
N LEU A 38 -21.12 -6.89 32.79
CA LEU A 38 -21.11 -5.79 31.84
C LEU A 38 -19.88 -6.00 30.97
N ILE A 39 -20.04 -6.75 29.89
CA ILE A 39 -19.03 -6.85 28.84
C ILE A 39 -19.03 -5.48 28.14
N GLY A 40 -18.25 -4.55 28.68
CA GLY A 40 -17.99 -3.26 28.06
C GLY A 40 -17.21 -3.48 26.77
N TYR A 41 -17.90 -3.45 25.63
CA TYR A 41 -17.25 -3.41 24.32
C TYR A 41 -16.84 -1.97 24.04
N SER A 42 -15.54 -1.69 24.09
CA SER A 42 -14.98 -0.42 23.62
C SER A 42 -14.53 -0.60 22.17
N ALA A 43 -15.39 -0.19 21.24
CA ALA A 43 -15.12 -0.27 19.80
C ALA A 43 -14.09 0.78 19.34
N ASP A 44 -14.09 1.94 20.00
CA ASP A 44 -13.40 3.12 19.53
C ASP A 44 -12.33 3.54 20.54
N PHE A 45 -11.11 3.07 20.33
CA PHE A 45 -9.94 3.59 21.03
C PHE A 45 -9.10 4.43 20.05
N PRO A 46 -8.68 5.65 20.42
CA PRO A 46 -7.87 6.47 19.54
C PRO A 46 -6.48 5.82 19.38
N MET A 47 -6.23 5.23 18.22
CA MET A 47 -4.90 4.78 17.84
C MET A 47 -4.08 5.98 17.39
N LYS A 48 -2.99 6.26 18.11
CA LYS A 48 -2.01 7.26 17.71
C LYS A 48 -0.84 6.56 17.04
N THR A 49 -0.83 6.56 15.72
CA THR A 49 0.34 6.12 14.94
C THR A 49 1.37 7.25 14.90
N ILE A 50 2.64 6.89 15.05
CA ILE A 50 3.76 7.79 14.82
C ILE A 50 4.71 7.11 13.85
N THR A 51 5.19 7.83 12.85
CA THR A 51 6.26 7.36 11.97
C THR A 51 7.57 7.79 12.59
N LEU A 52 8.39 6.80 12.98
CA LEU A 52 9.73 7.03 13.53
C LEU A 52 10.75 6.83 12.42
N ASP A 53 11.46 7.89 12.04
CA ASP A 53 12.62 7.83 11.13
C ASP A 53 13.83 7.24 11.86
N THR A 54 13.78 5.94 12.12
CA THR A 54 14.79 5.26 12.97
C THR A 54 15.72 4.38 12.19
N HIS A 55 15.39 4.03 10.94
CA HIS A 55 16.17 3.10 10.14
C HIS A 55 16.19 3.51 8.69
N ARG A 56 17.40 3.57 8.13
CA ARG A 56 17.61 3.66 6.69
C ARG A 56 17.10 2.39 6.02
N ILE A 57 16.36 2.53 4.93
CA ILE A 57 15.84 1.42 4.14
C ILE A 57 16.68 1.32 2.87
N ILE A 58 16.97 0.11 2.39
CA ILE A 58 17.64 -0.08 1.10
C ILE A 58 16.63 0.28 -0.01
N THR A 59 16.99 1.23 -0.86
CA THR A 59 16.15 1.74 -1.96
C THR A 59 16.59 1.21 -3.32
N TYR A 60 17.83 0.72 -3.46
CA TYR A 60 18.31 0.10 -4.69
C TYR A 60 19.39 -0.94 -4.37
N TYR A 61 19.35 -2.07 -5.08
CA TYR A 61 20.39 -3.10 -5.03
C TYR A 61 20.86 -3.51 -6.44
N LYS A 62 22.19 -3.49 -6.65
CA LYS A 62 22.80 -3.81 -7.95
C LYS A 62 22.54 -5.27 -8.34
N GLY A 63 21.89 -5.48 -9.49
CA GLY A 63 21.72 -6.81 -10.11
C GLY A 63 20.47 -7.60 -9.70
N ILE A 64 19.62 -7.05 -8.82
CA ILE A 64 18.35 -7.68 -8.43
C ILE A 64 17.14 -6.85 -8.88
N ASP A 65 17.32 -5.55 -9.05
CA ASP A 65 16.19 -4.63 -9.19
C ASP A 65 15.73 -4.41 -10.64
N ASN A 66 14.66 -5.10 -11.01
CA ASN A 66 13.82 -4.79 -12.17
C ASN A 66 12.41 -4.40 -11.67
N GLN A 67 12.36 -3.48 -10.71
CA GLN A 67 11.14 -3.09 -9.99
C GLN A 67 10.66 -1.68 -10.34
N THR A 68 9.37 -1.42 -10.17
CA THR A 68 8.77 -0.10 -10.32
C THR A 68 9.04 0.72 -9.06
N TYR A 69 9.60 1.92 -9.22
CA TYR A 69 9.86 2.84 -8.12
C TYR A 69 8.83 3.95 -8.06
N MET A 70 8.48 4.37 -6.85
CA MET A 70 7.73 5.61 -6.65
C MET A 70 8.63 6.80 -7.02
N VAL A 71 8.09 7.76 -7.75
CA VAL A 71 8.79 9.00 -8.10
C VAL A 71 7.89 10.18 -7.75
N GLY A 72 8.50 11.22 -7.17
CA GLY A 72 7.83 12.47 -6.82
C GLY A 72 7.33 12.51 -5.38
N HIS A 73 6.40 13.42 -5.12
CA HIS A 73 5.86 13.68 -3.80
C HIS A 73 4.36 13.37 -3.78
N LEU A 74 3.98 12.47 -2.88
CA LEU A 74 2.60 12.13 -2.57
C LEU A 74 2.24 12.67 -1.18
N LYS A 75 1.12 13.39 -1.08
CA LYS A 75 0.57 13.86 0.19
C LYS A 75 -0.88 13.43 0.31
N ASP A 76 -1.18 12.71 1.39
CA ASP A 76 -2.47 12.14 1.72
C ASP A 76 -2.92 12.63 3.11
N SER A 77 -4.23 12.82 3.31
CA SER A 77 -4.78 13.31 4.58
C SER A 77 -4.69 12.29 5.71
N ASP A 78 -4.75 11.00 5.36
CA ASP A 78 -4.91 9.89 6.30
C ASP A 78 -3.56 9.19 6.52
N PHE A 79 -2.76 9.05 5.45
CA PHE A 79 -1.48 8.35 5.48
C PHE A 79 -0.24 9.27 5.55
N GLY A 80 -0.41 10.58 5.43
CA GLY A 80 0.68 11.55 5.49
C GLY A 80 1.38 11.76 4.15
N SER A 81 2.67 12.08 4.17
CA SER A 81 3.44 12.41 2.96
C SER A 81 4.60 11.45 2.72
N VAL A 82 4.81 11.09 1.45
CA VAL A 82 5.95 10.31 0.98
C VAL A 82 6.60 11.06 -0.17
N GLN A 83 7.90 11.24 -0.13
CA GLN A 83 8.70 11.86 -1.19
C GLN A 83 9.79 10.89 -1.64
N SER A 84 10.01 10.79 -2.96
CA SER A 84 11.12 10.04 -3.54
C SER A 84 11.68 10.77 -4.74
N ASP A 85 13.01 10.85 -4.79
CA ASP A 85 13.76 11.40 -5.92
C ASP A 85 14.39 10.25 -6.71
N LEU A 86 14.46 10.41 -8.03
CA LEU A 86 15.02 9.41 -8.94
C LEU A 86 16.40 9.85 -9.41
N PHE A 87 17.42 9.04 -9.14
CA PHE A 87 18.78 9.26 -9.61
C PHE A 87 19.10 8.29 -10.75
N LEU A 88 19.57 8.84 -11.86
CA LEU A 88 19.88 8.06 -13.07
C LEU A 88 21.35 8.27 -13.44
N THR A 89 22.04 7.17 -13.72
CA THR A 89 23.39 7.19 -14.29
C THR A 89 23.38 6.47 -15.63
N PHE A 90 23.83 7.15 -16.68
CA PHE A 90 23.98 6.54 -18.00
C PHE A 90 25.25 5.69 -18.02
N GLN A 91 25.09 4.38 -18.16
CA GLN A 91 26.20 3.46 -18.37
C GLN A 91 26.17 2.96 -19.81
N MET A 92 27.28 3.11 -20.52
CA MET A 92 27.48 2.40 -21.78
C MET A 92 27.84 0.95 -21.47
N GLY A 93 27.24 0.00 -22.18
CA GLY A 93 27.60 -1.42 -22.08
C GLY A 93 29.07 -1.70 -22.44
N SER A 94 29.49 -2.95 -22.25
CA SER A 94 30.90 -3.40 -22.40
C SER A 94 31.49 -3.17 -23.80
N THR A 95 30.65 -3.04 -24.82
CA THR A 95 31.09 -2.60 -26.14
C THR A 95 31.18 -1.07 -26.14
N LYS A 96 32.42 -0.55 -26.05
CA LYS A 96 32.70 0.80 -26.52
C LYS A 96 32.02 0.95 -27.89
N ALA A 97 31.11 1.91 -28.02
CA ALA A 97 30.52 2.18 -29.31
C ALA A 97 31.67 2.41 -30.31
N ASN A 98 31.71 1.59 -31.36
CA ASN A 98 32.75 1.68 -32.37
C ASN A 98 32.46 2.91 -33.23
N TYR A 99 33.04 4.04 -32.84
CA TYR A 99 32.96 5.27 -33.59
C TYR A 99 33.90 5.28 -34.81
N GLY A 100 34.58 4.17 -35.12
CA GLY A 100 35.58 4.04 -36.18
C GLY A 100 36.94 4.63 -35.81
N ASP A 101 37.96 4.37 -36.63
CA ASP A 101 39.27 5.04 -36.57
C ASP A 101 39.12 6.48 -37.05
N ILE A 102 38.62 7.35 -36.17
CA ILE A 102 38.39 8.76 -36.51
C ILE A 102 39.33 9.62 -35.70
N LEU A 103 40.20 10.34 -36.41
CA LEU A 103 41.23 11.25 -35.89
C LEU A 103 40.65 12.54 -35.27
N GLU A 104 39.34 12.72 -35.27
CA GLU A 104 38.66 13.93 -34.80
C GLU A 104 37.59 13.61 -33.73
N PRO A 105 37.45 14.45 -32.70
CA PRO A 105 36.45 14.26 -31.66
C PRO A 105 35.03 14.37 -32.24
N LYS A 106 34.25 13.30 -32.12
CA LYS A 106 32.83 13.32 -32.47
C LYS A 106 32.05 14.10 -31.42
N GLN A 107 31.20 15.01 -31.89
CA GLN A 107 30.21 15.70 -31.06
C GLN A 107 28.87 15.00 -31.18
N PHE A 108 28.21 14.77 -30.04
CA PHE A 108 26.81 14.37 -30.01
C PHE A 108 25.96 15.62 -30.13
N ASP A 109 25.03 15.62 -31.08
CA ASP A 109 24.09 16.74 -31.27
C ASP A 109 23.00 16.73 -30.19
N SER A 110 22.47 15.55 -29.85
CA SER A 110 21.45 15.42 -28.80
C SER A 110 21.48 14.06 -28.09
N LEU A 111 21.03 14.06 -26.84
CA LEU A 111 20.72 12.88 -26.04
C LEU A 111 19.28 13.00 -25.58
N VAL A 112 18.46 11.98 -25.85
CA VAL A 112 17.04 11.97 -25.48
C VAL A 112 16.81 10.94 -24.39
N LEU A 113 16.29 11.38 -23.24
CA LEU A 113 15.86 10.51 -22.15
C LEU A 113 14.35 10.22 -22.29
N LEU A 114 13.98 8.94 -22.38
CA LEU A 114 12.59 8.50 -22.38
C LEU A 114 12.29 7.75 -21.07
N LEU A 115 11.45 8.35 -20.22
CA LEU A 115 10.98 7.71 -18.99
C LEU A 115 9.61 7.07 -19.25
N GLN A 116 9.49 5.78 -18.93
CA GLN A 116 8.22 5.06 -18.99
C GLN A 116 7.59 5.06 -17.61
N PHE A 117 6.38 5.64 -17.51
CA PHE A 117 5.59 5.61 -16.29
C PHE A 117 4.58 4.46 -16.33
N ASP A 118 4.33 3.83 -15.19
CA ASP A 118 3.23 2.89 -15.06
C ASP A 118 1.89 3.65 -15.16
N SER A 119 1.13 3.35 -16.21
CA SER A 119 -0.18 3.95 -16.46
C SER A 119 -1.22 3.65 -15.37
N LEU A 120 -1.00 2.63 -14.53
CA LEU A 120 -1.90 2.20 -13.45
C LEU A 120 -1.49 2.74 -12.07
N GLY A 121 -0.21 3.03 -11.84
CA GLY A 121 0.37 3.40 -10.55
C GLY A 121 0.13 4.83 -10.07
N PHE A 122 -0.93 5.51 -10.51
CA PHE A 122 -1.24 6.87 -10.11
C PHE A 122 -2.25 6.90 -8.96
N TYR A 123 -1.91 7.60 -7.88
CA TYR A 123 -2.79 7.88 -6.75
C TYR A 123 -2.87 9.39 -6.51
N PRO A 124 -4.04 9.97 -6.12
CA PRO A 124 -5.35 9.32 -5.91
C PRO A 124 -6.20 9.19 -7.19
N ASN A 125 -5.87 9.89 -8.28
CA ASN A 125 -6.66 9.85 -9.53
C ASN A 125 -5.82 10.24 -10.77
N LYS A 126 -5.84 9.40 -11.81
CA LYS A 126 -5.10 9.58 -13.08
C LYS A 126 -5.38 10.91 -13.79
N ASN A 127 -6.58 11.46 -13.62
CA ASN A 127 -7.01 12.68 -14.31
C ASN A 127 -6.65 13.97 -13.55
N LEU A 128 -6.07 13.87 -12.34
CA LEU A 128 -5.74 15.01 -11.48
C LEU A 128 -4.24 15.13 -11.18
N ALA A 129 -3.43 14.14 -11.59
CA ALA A 129 -2.00 14.15 -11.36
C ALA A 129 -1.28 14.95 -12.45
N TYR A 130 -1.23 16.28 -12.31
CA TYR A 130 -0.27 17.10 -13.05
C TYR A 130 1.12 16.78 -12.54
N GLN A 131 1.99 16.31 -13.44
CA GLN A 131 3.38 16.03 -13.11
C GLN A 131 4.20 17.27 -13.42
N HIS A 132 4.90 17.77 -12.41
CA HIS A 132 5.99 18.70 -12.60
C HIS A 132 7.30 17.91 -12.53
N ILE A 133 8.13 18.03 -13.56
CA ILE A 133 9.39 17.30 -13.69
C ILE A 133 10.52 18.30 -13.80
N ASP A 134 11.36 18.31 -12.76
CA ASP A 134 12.63 19.01 -12.76
C ASP A 134 13.78 18.00 -12.88
N ILE A 135 14.69 18.24 -13.81
CA ILE A 135 15.88 17.41 -14.03
C ILE A 135 17.10 18.22 -13.63
N PHE A 136 17.86 17.70 -12.67
CA PHE A 136 19.08 18.30 -12.18
C PHE A 136 20.31 17.47 -12.56
N GLN A 137 21.45 18.15 -12.68
CA GLN A 137 22.73 17.47 -12.80
C GLN A 137 23.28 17.14 -11.41
N ILE A 138 23.86 15.96 -11.26
CA ILE A 138 24.58 15.58 -10.04
C ILE A 138 25.99 16.22 -10.08
N LYS A 139 26.37 16.94 -9.01
CA LYS A 139 27.68 17.62 -8.89
C LYS A 139 28.84 16.63 -8.84
N ASN A 140 28.65 15.51 -8.14
CA ASN A 140 29.67 14.49 -7.92
C ASN A 140 29.29 13.17 -8.61
N ALA A 141 30.26 12.27 -8.78
CA ALA A 141 29.96 10.92 -9.24
C ALA A 141 28.99 10.23 -8.27
N PHE A 142 27.99 9.54 -8.81
CA PHE A 142 27.08 8.72 -8.02
C PHE A 142 27.90 7.63 -7.31
N PRO A 143 27.70 7.39 -6.01
CA PRO A 143 28.52 6.45 -5.26
C PRO A 143 28.39 5.04 -5.84
N GLU A 144 29.54 4.42 -6.15
CA GLU A 144 29.60 3.03 -6.59
C GLU A 144 29.49 2.11 -5.37
N SER A 145 28.25 1.86 -4.93
CA SER A 145 27.95 0.89 -3.88
C SER A 145 26.95 -0.16 -4.36
N ASP A 146 27.03 -1.36 -3.78
CA ASP A 146 26.09 -2.44 -4.09
C ASP A 146 24.68 -2.16 -3.58
N SER A 147 24.54 -1.25 -2.61
CA SER A 147 23.26 -0.83 -2.04
C SER A 147 23.20 0.68 -1.84
N VAL A 148 22.07 1.27 -2.18
CA VAL A 148 21.73 2.67 -1.91
C VAL A 148 20.63 2.69 -0.84
N TYR A 149 20.70 3.66 0.07
CA TYR A 149 19.80 3.77 1.19
C TYR A 149 18.96 5.05 1.11
N SER A 150 17.81 5.05 1.77
CA SER A 150 16.83 6.15 1.77
C SER A 150 17.35 7.48 2.32
N ASN A 151 18.44 7.46 3.08
CA ASN A 151 19.02 8.63 3.73
C ASN A 151 20.29 9.15 3.01
N ILE A 152 20.50 8.74 1.76
CA ILE A 152 21.63 9.22 0.98
C ILE A 152 21.40 10.68 0.59
N ASP A 153 22.40 11.51 0.83
CA ASP A 153 22.41 12.91 0.38
C ASP A 153 23.32 13.02 -0.85
N ILE A 154 22.73 13.42 -1.98
CA ILE A 154 23.41 13.51 -3.27
C ILE A 154 23.38 14.98 -3.71
N PRO A 155 24.55 15.65 -3.80
CA PRO A 155 24.60 17.05 -4.14
C PRO A 155 24.22 17.28 -5.61
N LEU A 156 23.22 18.14 -5.82
CA LEU A 156 22.72 18.55 -7.13
C LEU A 156 23.22 19.95 -7.52
N GLU A 157 23.27 20.24 -8.80
CA GLU A 157 23.43 21.60 -9.31
C GLU A 157 22.24 22.49 -8.93
N ASP A 158 22.51 23.77 -8.73
CA ASP A 158 21.52 24.70 -8.15
C ASP A 158 20.39 25.06 -9.12
N SER A 159 20.59 24.80 -10.42
CA SER A 159 19.62 25.09 -11.48
C SER A 159 19.27 23.83 -12.26
N PRO A 160 17.97 23.61 -12.59
CA PRO A 160 17.56 22.47 -13.40
C PRO A 160 18.06 22.62 -14.84
N ILE A 161 18.46 21.51 -15.45
CA ILE A 161 18.72 21.42 -16.89
C ILE A 161 17.41 21.44 -17.67
N PHE A 162 16.33 20.93 -17.06
CA PHE A 162 14.99 20.88 -17.66
C PHE A 162 13.94 21.01 -16.57
N SER A 163 12.87 21.74 -16.84
CA SER A 163 11.72 21.92 -15.95
C SER A 163 10.44 21.99 -16.78
N ARG A 164 9.42 21.20 -16.44
CA ARG A 164 8.12 21.18 -17.12
C ARG A 164 6.98 20.82 -16.20
#